data_AF-A0A349UNL2-F1
#
_entry.id   AF-A0A349UNL2-F1
#
_cell.length_a   1.000
_cell.length_b   1.000
_cell.length_c   1.000
_cell.angle_alpha   90.00
_cell.angle_beta   90.00
_cell.angle_gamma   90.00
#
_symmetry.space_group_name_H-M   'P 1'
#
loop_
_entity.id
_entity.type
_entity.pdbx_description
1 polymer ?
#
loop_
_entity_poly.entity_id
_entity_poly.type
_entity_poly.pdbx_seq_one_letter_code
_entity_poly.pdbx_strand_id
1 'polypeptide(L)'
;MIPIRTDYRLNRIPWMNVAIIVANVAIFFLGFNGAAPLNRMRIDAWMLQPDNPQLEQFFSSVFLHANLAHLLGNMVFLWVFGNAVNDKFGHVGYAAFYLAGGVLAGVGYL
;
A
#
# COMPACT_ATOMS: atom_id res chain seq x y z
N MET A 1 -15.83 16.88 5.31
CA MET A 1 -15.44 16.19 6.57
C MET A 1 -14.34 15.18 6.25
N ILE A 2 -13.22 15.20 6.97
CA ILE A 2 -12.15 14.19 6.80
C ILE A 2 -12.40 13.10 7.86
N PRO A 3 -12.53 11.83 7.48
CA PRO A 3 -12.71 10.75 8.44
C PRO A 3 -11.41 10.53 9.24
N ILE A 4 -11.51 10.49 10.57
CA ILE A 4 -10.36 10.33 11.47
C ILE A 4 -10.33 8.92 12.09
N ARG A 5 -11.51 8.29 12.24
CA ARG A 5 -11.67 6.93 12.76
C ARG A 5 -13.03 6.35 12.36
N THR A 6 -13.18 5.04 12.52
CA THR A 6 -14.47 4.34 12.52
C THR A 6 -14.98 4.12 13.94
N ASP A 7 -16.29 3.92 14.14
CA ASP A 7 -16.88 3.55 15.44
C ASP A 7 -16.69 2.05 15.80
N TYR A 8 -15.94 1.32 14.98
CA TYR A 8 -15.59 -0.08 15.23
C TYR A 8 -14.67 -0.21 16.46
N ARG A 9 -15.04 -1.09 17.39
CA ARG A 9 -14.22 -1.43 18.57
C ARG A 9 -13.24 -2.54 18.22
N LEU A 10 -11.95 -2.28 18.41
CA LEU A 10 -10.88 -3.23 18.12
C LEU A 10 -10.77 -4.27 19.25
N ASN A 11 -10.71 -5.55 18.86
CA ASN A 11 -10.47 -6.68 19.78
C ASN A 11 -9.01 -7.15 19.74
N ARG A 12 -8.26 -6.80 18.70
CA ARG A 12 -6.84 -7.09 18.51
C ARG A 12 -6.08 -5.82 18.16
N ILE A 13 -4.82 -5.77 18.59
CA ILE A 13 -3.89 -4.70 18.23
C ILE A 13 -3.53 -4.86 16.74
N PRO A 14 -3.77 -3.86 15.88
CA PRO A 14 -3.63 -4.01 14.43
C PRO A 14 -2.19 -3.85 13.93
N TRP A 15 -1.25 -4.62 14.46
CA TRP A 15 0.18 -4.44 14.17
C TRP A 15 0.52 -4.65 12.69
N MET A 16 -0.19 -5.52 11.95
CA MET A 16 0.06 -5.70 10.51
C MET A 16 -0.35 -4.46 9.71
N ASN A 17 -1.45 -3.79 10.07
CA ASN A 17 -1.81 -2.53 9.44
C ASN A 17 -0.75 -1.46 9.69
N VAL A 18 -0.26 -1.38 10.93
CA VAL A 18 0.86 -0.49 11.27
C VAL A 18 2.11 -0.85 10.46
N ALA A 19 2.44 -2.14 10.32
CA ALA A 19 3.59 -2.60 9.55
C ALA A 19 3.48 -2.21 8.06
N ILE A 20 2.30 -2.36 7.45
CA ILE A 20 2.04 -1.95 6.06
C ILE A 20 2.16 -0.43 5.92
N ILE A 21 1.62 0.35 6.84
CA ILE A 21 1.78 1.83 6.83
C ILE A 21 3.25 2.21 6.92
N VAL A 22 3.99 1.63 7.87
CA VAL A 22 5.43 1.89 8.03
C VAL A 22 6.21 1.49 6.79
N ALA A 23 5.90 0.35 6.18
CA ALA A 23 6.55 -0.09 4.94
C ALA A 23 6.32 0.91 3.79
N ASN A 24 5.08 1.35 3.58
CA ASN A 24 4.74 2.35 2.56
C ASN A 24 5.51 3.67 2.76
N VAL A 25 5.53 4.17 4.00
CA VAL A 25 6.25 5.40 4.36
C VAL A 25 7.76 5.22 4.16
N ALA A 26 8.33 4.11 4.64
CA ALA A 26 9.76 3.83 4.50
C ALA A 26 10.18 3.73 3.03
N ILE A 27 9.45 2.94 2.22
CA ILE A 27 9.71 2.77 0.79
C ILE A 27 9.68 4.13 0.07
N PHE A 28 8.69 4.98 0.38
CA PHE A 28 8.60 6.32 -0.19
C PHE A 28 9.86 7.17 0.13
N PHE A 29 10.28 7.23 1.40
CA PHE A 29 11.44 8.03 1.81
C PHE A 29 12.80 7.41 1.42
N LEU A 30 12.86 6.11 1.13
CA LEU A 30 14.03 5.43 0.55
C LEU A 30 14.24 5.72 -0.94
N GLY A 31 13.39 6.56 -1.54
CA GLY A 31 13.52 7.05 -2.91
C GLY A 31 12.60 6.37 -3.92
N PHE A 32 11.72 5.46 -3.51
CA PHE A 32 10.72 4.86 -4.40
C PHE A 32 9.49 5.76 -4.54
N ASN A 33 9.72 6.99 -4.99
CA ASN A 33 8.69 8.00 -5.20
C ASN A 33 8.94 8.75 -6.51
N GLY A 34 7.88 9.29 -7.11
CA GLY A 34 7.92 9.95 -8.42
C GLY A 34 8.64 11.30 -8.47
N ALA A 35 9.23 11.79 -7.36
CA ALA A 35 9.76 13.15 -7.29
C ALA A 35 11.20 13.29 -7.86
N ALA A 36 11.99 12.23 -7.94
CA ALA A 36 13.41 12.30 -8.31
C ALA A 36 13.73 11.51 -9.60
N PRO A 37 14.20 12.17 -10.68
CA PRO A 37 14.59 11.50 -11.93
C PRO A 37 15.70 10.45 -11.74
N LEU A 38 16.60 10.66 -10.77
CA LEU A 38 17.68 9.72 -10.44
C LEU A 38 17.18 8.36 -9.93
N ASN A 39 15.93 8.28 -9.45
CA ASN A 39 15.34 7.05 -8.94
C ASN A 39 14.54 6.29 -10.00
N ARG A 40 14.48 6.78 -11.25
CA ARG A 40 13.64 6.22 -12.31
C ARG A 40 13.87 4.72 -12.52
N MET A 41 15.14 4.30 -12.62
CA MET A 41 15.49 2.88 -12.79
C MET A 41 14.99 1.99 -11.63
N ARG A 42 15.03 2.49 -10.39
CA ARG A 42 14.56 1.75 -9.21
C ARG A 42 13.04 1.66 -9.18
N ILE A 43 12.36 2.73 -9.60
CA ILE A 43 10.91 2.80 -9.67
C ILE A 43 10.40 1.89 -10.78
N ASP A 44 11.01 1.94 -11.97
CA ASP A 44 10.62 1.14 -13.14
C ASP A 44 10.74 -0.37 -12.85
N ALA A 45 11.70 -0.79 -12.00
CA ALA A 45 11.82 -2.18 -11.56
C ALA A 45 10.65 -2.63 -10.66
N TRP A 46 10.01 -1.72 -9.92
CA TRP A 46 8.93 -2.02 -8.98
C TRP A 46 7.54 -1.69 -9.53
N MET A 47 7.48 -0.80 -10.53
CA MET A 47 6.27 -0.35 -11.18
C MET A 47 5.81 -1.42 -12.16
N LEU A 48 4.49 -1.68 -12.18
CA LEU A 48 3.90 -2.60 -13.13
C LEU A 48 3.97 -2.00 -14.54
N GLN A 49 4.67 -2.69 -15.44
CA GLN A 49 4.85 -2.29 -16.84
C GLN A 49 3.88 -3.09 -17.72
N PRO A 50 2.87 -2.45 -18.35
CA PRO A 50 1.86 -3.17 -19.14
C PRO A 50 2.40 -3.90 -20.37
N ASP A 51 3.48 -3.40 -20.95
CA ASP A 51 4.13 -3.94 -22.13
C ASP A 51 4.97 -5.19 -21.84
N ASN A 52 5.48 -5.33 -20.62
CA ASN A 52 6.24 -6.49 -20.18
C ASN A 52 6.09 -6.73 -18.66
N PRO A 53 4.92 -7.20 -18.21
CA PRO A 53 4.62 -7.31 -16.78
C PRO A 53 5.43 -8.43 -16.15
N GLN A 54 6.12 -8.12 -15.05
CA GLN A 54 6.82 -9.12 -14.24
C GLN A 54 5.98 -9.46 -13.00
N LEU A 55 6.06 -10.72 -12.54
CA LEU A 55 5.19 -11.23 -11.48
C LEU A 55 5.36 -10.45 -10.17
N GLU A 56 6.58 -10.09 -9.82
CA GLU A 56 6.91 -9.31 -8.63
C GLU A 56 6.30 -7.91 -8.66
N GLN A 57 6.09 -7.32 -9.85
CA GLN A 57 5.54 -5.97 -10.01
C GLN A 57 4.08 -5.88 -9.55
N PHE A 58 3.32 -6.98 -9.60
CA PHE A 58 1.96 -7.03 -9.05
C PHE A 58 1.94 -6.87 -7.52
N PHE A 59 3.05 -7.18 -6.86
CA PHE A 59 3.20 -7.07 -5.40
C PHE A 59 4.02 -5.84 -4.99
N SER A 60 5.03 -5.43 -5.75
CA SER A 60 5.86 -4.28 -5.40
C SER A 60 5.20 -2.95 -5.73
N SER A 61 4.40 -2.89 -6.79
CA SER A 61 3.78 -1.64 -7.26
C SER A 61 2.81 -1.03 -6.25
N VAL A 62 2.18 -1.85 -5.40
CA VAL A 62 1.21 -1.40 -4.39
C VAL A 62 1.83 -0.52 -3.31
N PHE A 63 3.16 -0.54 -3.18
CA PHE A 63 3.91 0.29 -2.23
C PHE A 63 4.40 1.60 -2.84
N LEU A 64 4.34 1.75 -4.16
CA LEU A 64 4.83 2.94 -4.86
C LEU A 64 3.82 4.08 -4.79
N HIS A 65 4.31 5.27 -4.45
CA HIS A 65 3.49 6.48 -4.41
C HIS A 65 4.15 7.61 -5.21
N ALA A 66 3.38 8.22 -6.11
CA ALA A 66 3.89 9.25 -7.02
C ALA A 66 4.37 10.52 -6.31
N ASN A 67 3.70 10.93 -5.23
CA ASN A 67 4.01 12.14 -4.48
C ASN A 67 3.48 12.06 -3.04
N LEU A 68 3.84 13.05 -2.21
CA LEU A 68 3.48 13.09 -0.79
C LEU A 68 1.96 13.13 -0.57
N ALA A 69 1.20 13.86 -1.39
CA ALA A 69 -0.25 13.93 -1.26
C ALA A 69 -0.91 12.56 -1.51
N HIS A 70 -0.43 11.82 -2.52
CA HIS A 70 -0.89 10.47 -2.80
C HIS A 70 -0.55 9.50 -1.65
N LEU A 71 0.65 9.60 -1.07
CA LEU A 71 1.02 8.82 0.12
C LEU A 71 0.09 9.13 1.31
N LEU A 72 -0.04 10.40 1.67
CA LEU A 72 -0.85 10.81 2.82
C LEU A 72 -2.32 10.38 2.67
N GLY A 73 -2.89 10.52 1.47
CA GLY A 73 -4.24 10.05 1.17
C GLY A 73 -4.41 8.57 1.49
N ASN A 74 -3.54 7.71 0.95
CA ASN A 74 -3.60 6.26 1.20
C ASN A 74 -3.37 5.91 2.68
N MET A 75 -2.43 6.57 3.35
CA MET A 75 -2.16 6.28 4.76
C MET A 75 -3.35 6.67 5.66
N VAL A 76 -4.10 7.71 5.32
CA VAL A 76 -5.37 8.03 6.00
C VAL A 76 -6.39 6.91 5.81
N PHE A 77 -6.54 6.36 4.59
CA PHE A 77 -7.44 5.22 4.38
C PHE A 77 -7.02 3.98 5.19
N LEU A 78 -5.72 3.62 5.20
CA LEU A 78 -5.22 2.52 5.99
C LEU A 78 -5.39 2.75 7.50
N TRP A 79 -5.17 3.98 7.97
CA TRP A 79 -5.35 4.34 9.38
C TRP A 79 -6.81 4.25 9.83
N VAL A 80 -7.74 4.79 9.02
CA VAL A 80 -9.16 4.84 9.36
C VAL A 80 -9.80 3.46 9.24
N PHE A 81 -9.56 2.74 8.15
CA PHE A 81 -10.30 1.51 7.82
C PHE A 81 -9.47 0.23 8.03
N GLY A 82 -8.17 0.29 7.77
CA GLY A 82 -7.28 -0.89 7.81
C GLY A 82 -7.24 -1.57 9.18
N ASN A 83 -7.38 -0.81 10.27
CA ASN A 83 -7.44 -1.36 11.63
C ASN A 83 -8.62 -2.32 11.83
N ALA A 84 -9.82 -1.92 11.38
CA ALA A 84 -11.03 -2.74 11.49
C ALA A 84 -10.97 -3.98 10.59
N VAL A 85 -10.40 -3.85 9.38
CA VAL A 85 -10.21 -4.99 8.48
C VAL A 85 -9.19 -5.96 9.07
N ASN A 86 -8.07 -5.47 9.61
CA ASN A 86 -7.09 -6.32 10.30
C ASN A 86 -7.70 -7.07 11.48
N ASP A 87 -8.53 -6.42 12.30
CA ASP A 87 -9.17 -7.09 13.44
C ASP A 87 -10.09 -8.23 12.98
N LYS A 88 -10.85 -8.01 11.90
CA LYS A 88 -11.79 -9.00 11.34
C LYS A 88 -11.09 -10.18 10.66
N PHE A 89 -10.06 -9.93 9.85
CA PHE A 89 -9.37 -10.95 9.07
C PHE A 89 -8.18 -11.59 9.81
N GLY A 90 -7.75 -10.99 10.93
CA GLY A 90 -6.47 -11.29 11.55
C GLY A 90 -5.28 -10.78 10.71
N HIS A 91 -4.08 -10.87 11.27
CA HIS A 91 -2.87 -10.27 10.68
C HIS A 91 -2.51 -10.87 9.31
N VAL A 92 -2.50 -12.20 9.21
CA VAL A 92 -2.14 -12.90 7.96
C VAL A 92 -3.23 -12.69 6.90
N GLY A 93 -4.50 -12.81 7.30
CA GLY A 93 -5.63 -12.59 6.39
C GLY A 93 -5.67 -11.15 5.85
N TYR A 94 -5.33 -10.18 6.69
CA TYR A 94 -5.23 -8.79 6.27
C TYR A 94 -4.08 -8.52 5.30
N ALA A 95 -2.89 -9.07 5.56
CA ALA A 95 -1.77 -8.97 4.62
C ALA A 95 -2.11 -9.61 3.26
N ALA A 96 -2.72 -10.79 3.28
CA ALA A 96 -3.19 -11.46 2.07
C ALA A 96 -4.25 -10.63 1.34
N PHE A 97 -5.21 -10.04 2.06
CA PHE A 97 -6.24 -9.16 1.49
C PHE A 97 -5.61 -7.92 0.82
N TYR A 98 -4.66 -7.27 1.48
CA TYR A 98 -3.95 -6.10 0.93
C TYR A 98 -3.21 -6.45 -0.36
N LEU A 99 -2.41 -7.52 -0.35
CA LEU A 99 -1.65 -7.95 -1.52
C LEU A 99 -2.55 -8.47 -2.65
N ALA A 100 -3.59 -9.25 -2.34
CA ALA A 100 -4.54 -9.73 -3.34
C ALA A 100 -5.29 -8.58 -4.01
N GLY A 101 -5.70 -7.56 -3.26
CA GLY A 101 -6.30 -6.35 -3.82
C GLY A 101 -5.35 -5.65 -4.81
N GLY A 102 -4.06 -5.59 -4.47
CA GLY A 102 -3.00 -5.10 -5.35
C GLY A 102 -2.85 -5.89 -6.64
N VAL A 103 -2.77 -7.22 -6.55
CA VAL A 103 -2.69 -8.10 -7.71
C VAL A 103 -3.91 -7.93 -8.60
N LEU A 104 -5.12 -7.92 -8.03
CA LEU A 104 -6.36 -7.74 -8.78
C LEU A 104 -6.44 -6.38 -9.47
N ALA A 105 -6.01 -5.31 -8.79
CA ALA A 105 -5.92 -3.98 -9.39
C ALA A 105 -4.89 -3.95 -10.52
N GLY A 106 -3.74 -4.60 -10.34
CA GLY A 106 -2.71 -4.74 -11.37
C GLY A 106 -3.21 -5.51 -12.59
N VAL A 107 -3.93 -6.62 -12.40
CA VAL A 107 -4.56 -7.38 -13.49
C VAL A 107 -5.58 -6.52 -14.24
N GLY A 108 -6.37 -5.71 -13.55
CA GLY A 108 -7.31 -4.78 -14.20
C GLY A 108 -6.68 -3.55 -14.83
N TYR A 109 -5.42 -3.26 -14.53
CA TYR A 109 -4.64 -2.18 -15.13
C TYR A 109 -3.99 -2.57 -16.45
N LEU A 110 -3.66 -3.87 -16.62
CA LEU A 110 -3.21 -4.45 -17.88
C LEU A 110 -4.31 -4.43 -18.95
#